data_AF-A0A0A8H1G3-F1
#
_entry.id   AF-A0A0A8H1G3-F1
#
_cell.length_a   1.000
_cell.length_b   1.000
_cell.length_c   1.000
_cell.angle_alpha   90.00
_cell.angle_beta   90.00
_cell.angle_gamma   90.00
#
_symmetry.space_group_name_H-M   'P 1'
#
loop_
_entity.id
_entity.type
_entity.pdbx_description
1 polymer ?
#
loop_
_entity_poly.entity_id
_entity_poly.type
_entity_poly.pdbx_seq_one_letter_code
_entity_poly.pdbx_strand_id
1 'polypeptide(L)'
;MSSEVRLENIKRLQKIANEIDLIDQQIKDENVLKTLHDENAQRFIFVSLIKISESFKKIKESADDEILSLFDKKDLKRINDTRNFAAHDNEEIRLSAVANVIKYDLFRIKRSINIHIAKLEINEKQEVEIMEKVVRKKGLSLNAKIIIALLVSIVLALSLLLSMVDISQNMKIDNKNVEFILFITGGITLSFLIYFFRGRINSTNIDDISTFTKEKIYILKKA
;
A
#
# COMPACT_ATOMS: atom_id res chain seq x y z
N MET A 1 -1.44 15.66 -13.30
CA MET A 1 -0.28 14.75 -13.25
C MET A 1 -0.77 13.31 -13.25
N SER A 2 -0.20 12.41 -14.07
CA SER A 2 -0.53 10.98 -13.98
C SER A 2 0.11 10.34 -12.73
N SER A 3 -0.50 9.26 -12.22
CA SER A 3 0.04 8.49 -11.08
C SER A 3 1.43 7.92 -11.37
N GLU A 4 1.68 7.53 -12.61
CA GLU A 4 2.96 6.99 -13.07
C GLU A 4 4.09 8.05 -13.01
N VAL A 5 3.83 9.27 -13.48
CA VAL A 5 4.82 10.36 -13.41
C VAL A 5 5.15 10.71 -11.97
N ARG A 6 4.15 10.73 -11.09
CA ARG A 6 4.35 10.97 -9.65
C ARG A 6 5.20 9.87 -9.01
N LEU A 7 4.94 8.60 -9.31
CA LEU A 7 5.74 7.48 -8.81
C LEU A 7 7.20 7.58 -9.24
N GLU A 8 7.43 7.92 -10.51
CA GLU A 8 8.78 8.10 -11.04
C GLU A 8 9.49 9.30 -10.37
N ASN A 9 8.78 10.37 -10.05
CA ASN A 9 9.35 11.48 -9.29
C ASN A 9 9.71 11.11 -7.84
N ILE A 10 8.92 10.26 -7.18
CA ILE A 10 9.27 9.73 -5.85
C ILE A 10 10.57 8.91 -5.93
N LYS A 11 10.75 8.08 -6.96
CA LYS A 11 12.01 7.36 -7.20
C LYS A 11 13.19 8.31 -7.41
N ARG A 12 12.97 9.45 -8.08
CA ARG A 12 14.00 10.50 -8.22
C ARG A 12 14.35 11.14 -6.89
N LEU A 13 13.38 11.39 -6.01
CA LEU A 13 13.65 11.86 -4.64
C LEU A 13 14.50 10.87 -3.84
N GLN A 14 14.18 9.57 -3.91
CA GLN A 14 14.99 8.53 -3.27
C GLN A 14 16.42 8.51 -3.81
N LYS A 15 16.60 8.61 -5.13
CA LYS A 15 17.94 8.72 -5.75
C LYS A 15 18.70 9.94 -5.25
N ILE A 16 18.03 11.09 -5.12
CA ILE A 16 18.64 12.31 -4.56
C ILE A 16 19.10 12.06 -3.11
N ALA A 17 18.25 11.48 -2.26
CA ALA A 17 18.62 11.17 -0.88
C ALA A 17 19.86 10.27 -0.82
N ASN A 18 19.90 9.22 -1.63
CA ASN A 18 21.05 8.30 -1.70
C ASN A 18 22.34 9.00 -2.17
N GLU A 19 22.27 9.90 -3.16
CA GLU A 19 23.46 10.66 -3.58
C GLU A 19 23.94 11.62 -2.49
N ILE A 20 23.03 12.17 -1.67
CA ILE A 20 23.41 12.97 -0.49
C ILE A 20 24.09 12.08 0.56
N ASP A 21 23.57 10.88 0.83
CA ASP A 21 24.23 9.91 1.73
C ASP A 21 25.64 9.56 1.26
N LEU A 22 25.84 9.39 -0.04
CA LEU A 22 27.17 9.12 -0.62
C LEU A 22 28.12 10.30 -0.44
N ILE A 23 27.65 11.54 -0.59
CA ILE A 23 28.44 12.75 -0.29
C ILE A 23 28.81 12.78 1.19
N ASP A 24 27.84 12.55 2.08
CA ASP A 24 28.05 12.52 3.54
C ASP A 24 29.12 11.47 3.92
N GLN A 25 29.12 10.30 3.27
CA GLN A 25 30.11 9.24 3.49
C GLN A 25 31.53 9.62 3.03
N GLN A 26 31.68 10.49 2.03
CA GLN A 26 33.01 10.98 1.62
C GLN A 26 33.59 12.01 2.60
N ILE A 27 32.72 12.68 3.36
CA ILE A 27 33.10 13.71 4.31
C ILE A 27 33.54 13.02 5.60
N LYS A 28 34.85 12.75 5.70
CA LYS A 28 35.47 12.01 6.82
C LYS A 28 35.51 12.80 8.14
N ASP A 29 35.56 14.12 8.06
CA ASP A 29 35.63 15.05 9.19
C ASP A 29 34.51 16.10 9.07
N GLU A 30 34.15 16.80 10.15
CA GLU A 30 33.17 17.92 10.08
C GLU A 30 33.59 19.06 9.11
N ASN A 31 34.86 19.07 8.68
CA ASN A 31 35.39 20.06 7.77
C ASN A 31 35.23 19.66 6.30
N VAL A 32 34.06 19.96 5.74
CA VAL A 32 33.73 19.77 4.32
C VAL A 32 34.76 20.41 3.37
N LEU A 33 35.29 21.59 3.70
CA LEU A 33 36.23 22.29 2.83
C LEU A 33 37.55 21.51 2.70
N LYS A 34 38.04 20.94 3.81
CA LYS A 34 39.21 20.05 3.81
C LYS A 34 39.00 18.84 2.91
N THR A 35 37.81 18.23 2.93
CA THR A 35 37.46 17.12 2.01
C THR A 35 37.46 17.57 0.55
N LEU A 36 36.96 18.78 0.25
CA LEU A 36 36.94 19.32 -1.11
C LEU A 36 38.32 19.67 -1.69
N HIS A 37 39.38 19.69 -0.88
CA HIS A 37 40.77 19.81 -1.35
C HIS A 37 41.40 18.47 -1.76
N ASP A 38 40.80 17.34 -1.37
CA ASP A 38 41.21 16.03 -1.89
C ASP A 38 40.62 15.86 -3.30
N GLU A 39 41.46 15.71 -4.31
CA GLU A 39 41.03 15.70 -5.72
C GLU A 39 40.03 14.57 -6.02
N ASN A 40 40.22 13.39 -5.41
CA ASN A 40 39.34 12.24 -5.64
C ASN A 40 37.97 12.45 -4.99
N ALA A 41 37.95 12.88 -3.72
CA ALA A 41 36.72 13.20 -3.01
C ALA A 41 35.98 14.36 -3.70
N GLN A 42 36.71 15.39 -4.13
CA GLN A 42 36.18 16.51 -4.86
C GLN A 42 35.48 16.07 -6.16
N ARG A 43 36.15 15.30 -7.02
CA ARG A 43 35.56 14.77 -8.26
C ARG A 43 34.30 13.96 -7.98
N PHE A 44 34.34 13.09 -6.97
CA PHE A 44 33.18 12.30 -6.57
C PHE A 44 32.00 13.18 -6.16
N ILE A 45 32.23 14.14 -5.27
CA ILE A 45 31.21 15.05 -4.75
C ILE A 45 30.58 15.86 -5.89
N PHE A 46 31.38 16.40 -6.81
CA PHE A 46 30.85 17.12 -7.97
C PHE A 46 30.00 16.24 -8.88
N VAL A 47 30.41 15.00 -9.14
CA VAL A 47 29.60 14.05 -9.92
C VAL A 47 28.26 13.80 -9.23
N SER A 48 28.24 13.56 -7.92
CA SER A 48 27.00 13.38 -7.16
C SER A 48 26.12 14.63 -7.18
N LEU A 49 26.69 15.83 -7.02
CA LEU A 49 25.95 17.10 -7.14
C LEU A 49 25.33 17.30 -8.52
N ILE A 50 26.03 16.92 -9.60
CA ILE A 50 25.49 16.97 -10.97
C ILE A 50 24.29 16.03 -11.10
N LYS A 51 24.38 14.79 -10.62
CA LYS A 51 23.27 13.83 -10.67
C LYS A 51 22.05 14.30 -9.87
N ILE A 52 22.27 14.94 -8.72
CA ILE A 52 21.21 15.56 -7.91
C ILE A 52 20.53 16.66 -8.72
N SER A 53 21.31 17.58 -9.31
CA SER A 53 20.80 18.65 -10.16
C SER A 53 20.00 18.14 -11.36
N GLU A 54 20.47 17.07 -12.02
CA GLU A 54 19.77 16.45 -13.14
C GLU A 54 18.45 15.81 -12.73
N SER A 55 18.41 15.18 -11.56
CA SER A 55 17.20 14.59 -11.00
C SER A 55 16.15 15.66 -10.72
N PHE A 56 16.55 16.79 -10.14
CA PHE A 56 15.67 17.95 -9.96
C PHE A 56 15.21 18.56 -11.27
N LYS A 57 16.08 18.63 -12.28
CA LYS A 57 15.69 19.09 -13.62
C LYS A 57 14.58 18.22 -14.21
N LYS A 58 14.68 16.89 -14.12
CA LYS A 58 13.65 15.96 -14.59
C LYS A 58 12.33 16.09 -13.84
N ILE A 59 12.38 16.29 -12.52
CA ILE A 59 11.18 16.59 -11.71
C ILE A 59 10.53 17.90 -12.19
N LYS A 60 11.33 18.94 -12.44
CA LYS A 60 10.84 20.22 -12.96
C LYS A 60 10.20 20.10 -14.34
N GLU A 61 10.82 19.34 -15.24
CA GLU A 61 10.30 19.07 -16.60
C GLU A 61 8.97 18.30 -16.57
N SER A 62 8.74 17.50 -15.53
CA SER A 62 7.46 16.81 -15.33
C SER A 62 6.32 17.70 -14.79
N ALA A 63 6.61 18.95 -14.42
CA ALA A 63 5.68 19.92 -13.84
C ALA A 63 5.00 19.45 -12.53
N ASP A 64 5.76 18.77 -11.66
CA ASP A 64 5.25 18.25 -10.39
C ASP A 64 5.34 19.30 -9.28
N ASP A 65 4.41 20.25 -9.34
CA ASP A 65 4.36 21.39 -8.42
C ASP A 65 4.26 20.97 -6.95
N GLU A 66 3.60 19.84 -6.67
CA GLU A 66 3.46 19.29 -5.32
C GLU A 66 4.84 18.90 -4.77
N ILE A 67 5.62 18.13 -5.53
CA ILE A 67 6.98 17.74 -5.14
C ILE A 67 7.92 18.95 -5.12
N LEU A 68 7.83 19.84 -6.11
CA LEU A 68 8.69 21.03 -6.17
C LEU A 68 8.44 21.99 -5.00
N SER A 69 7.21 22.04 -4.49
CA SER A 69 6.85 22.88 -3.33
C SER A 69 7.50 22.46 -2.02
N LEU A 70 8.07 21.25 -1.95
CA LEU A 70 8.77 20.73 -0.77
C LEU A 70 10.12 21.43 -0.52
N PHE A 71 10.64 22.16 -1.51
CA PHE A 71 12.01 22.68 -1.51
C PHE A 71 12.05 24.19 -1.63
N ASP A 72 13.02 24.82 -0.97
CA ASP A 72 13.30 26.24 -1.17
C ASP A 72 13.89 26.45 -2.58
N LYS A 73 13.32 27.40 -3.32
CA LYS A 73 13.79 27.78 -4.66
C LYS A 73 15.27 28.18 -4.67
N LYS A 74 15.76 28.79 -3.59
CA LYS A 74 17.17 29.18 -3.44
C LYS A 74 18.09 27.96 -3.36
N ASP A 75 17.64 26.90 -2.70
CA ASP A 75 18.41 25.66 -2.55
C ASP A 75 18.52 24.95 -3.90
N LEU A 76 17.40 24.83 -4.62
CA LEU A 76 17.36 24.28 -5.97
C LEU A 76 18.22 25.08 -6.95
N LYS A 77 18.20 26.42 -6.83
CA LYS A 77 19.04 27.29 -7.67
C LYS A 77 20.52 27.04 -7.40
N ARG A 78 20.96 27.04 -6.14
CA ARG A 78 22.38 26.86 -5.79
C ARG A 78 22.90 25.48 -6.19
N ILE A 79 22.09 24.43 -6.08
CA ILE A 79 22.44 23.09 -6.60
C ILE A 79 22.59 23.11 -8.11
N ASN A 80 21.70 23.77 -8.84
CA ASN A 80 21.85 23.87 -10.28
C ASN A 80 23.11 24.68 -10.67
N ASP A 81 23.47 25.67 -9.87
CA ASP A 81 24.69 26.46 -10.06
C ASP A 81 25.97 25.62 -9.80
N THR A 82 25.92 24.54 -8.99
CA THR A 82 27.11 23.70 -8.73
C THR A 82 27.65 22.98 -9.95
N ARG A 83 26.82 22.76 -10.99
CA ARG A 83 27.29 22.21 -12.27
C ARG A 83 28.33 23.12 -12.94
N ASN A 84 28.16 24.43 -12.82
CA ASN A 84 29.08 25.40 -13.40
C ASN A 84 30.40 25.43 -12.61
N PHE A 85 30.37 25.18 -11.30
CA PHE A 85 31.58 25.11 -10.48
C PHE A 85 32.45 23.90 -10.84
N ALA A 86 31.83 22.78 -11.22
CA ALA A 86 32.55 21.57 -11.65
C ALA A 86 33.34 21.75 -12.96
N ALA A 87 33.00 22.76 -13.78
CA ALA A 87 33.58 22.99 -15.10
C ALA A 87 34.77 23.96 -15.12
N HIS A 88 35.15 24.54 -13.96
CA HIS A 88 36.17 25.59 -13.87
C HIS A 88 37.18 25.31 -12.73
N ASP A 89 38.48 25.56 -12.97
CA ASP A 89 39.61 25.18 -12.11
C ASP A 89 39.50 25.67 -10.64
N ASN A 90 39.22 24.80 -9.67
CA ASN A 90 39.47 24.91 -8.21
C ASN A 90 39.83 26.28 -7.56
N GLU A 91 39.04 27.33 -7.76
CA GLU A 91 39.19 28.55 -6.96
C GLU A 91 38.61 28.35 -5.56
N GLU A 92 39.36 28.77 -4.53
CA GLU A 92 38.98 28.69 -3.11
C GLU A 92 37.56 29.21 -2.83
N ILE A 93 37.19 30.31 -3.48
CA ILE A 93 35.86 30.94 -3.37
C ILE A 93 34.76 29.97 -3.83
N ARG A 94 35.01 29.18 -4.88
CA ARG A 94 34.05 28.17 -5.38
C ARG A 94 33.91 27.01 -4.42
N LEU A 95 35.02 26.50 -3.89
CA LEU A 95 34.98 25.38 -2.93
C LEU A 95 34.26 25.78 -1.64
N SER A 96 34.42 27.02 -1.19
CA SER A 96 33.64 27.58 -0.08
C SER A 96 32.14 27.62 -0.37
N ALA A 97 31.75 28.04 -1.58
CA ALA A 97 30.34 28.02 -2.01
C ALA A 97 29.77 26.58 -2.04
N VAL A 98 30.52 25.62 -2.56
CA VAL A 98 30.13 24.20 -2.61
C VAL A 98 30.03 23.63 -1.20
N ALA A 99 30.96 23.96 -0.30
CA ALA A 99 30.91 23.55 1.10
C ALA A 99 29.62 24.02 1.79
N ASN A 100 29.16 25.24 1.49
CA ASN A 100 27.88 25.75 2.01
C ASN A 100 26.68 25.00 1.43
N VAL A 101 26.69 24.67 0.14
CA VAL A 101 25.63 23.83 -0.48
C VAL A 101 25.53 22.48 0.25
N ILE A 102 26.67 21.83 0.50
CA ILE A 102 26.72 20.54 1.19
C ILE A 102 26.21 20.66 2.63
N LYS A 103 26.74 21.62 3.40
CA LYS A 103 26.40 21.78 4.82
C LYS A 103 24.94 22.17 5.07
N TYR A 104 24.38 23.00 4.20
CA TYR A 104 23.10 23.64 4.49
C TYR A 104 21.99 23.22 3.53
N ASP A 105 22.25 23.21 2.23
CA ASP A 105 21.20 23.00 1.22
C ASP A 105 20.86 21.52 1.09
N LEU A 106 21.86 20.66 0.96
CA LEU A 106 21.66 19.21 0.90
C LEU A 106 21.03 18.69 2.18
N PHE A 107 21.44 19.20 3.35
CA PHE A 107 20.83 18.87 4.63
C PHE A 107 19.32 19.16 4.65
N ARG A 108 18.91 20.38 4.25
CA ARG A 108 17.50 20.76 4.20
C ARG A 108 16.72 19.92 3.19
N ILE A 109 17.29 19.68 2.01
CA ILE A 109 16.66 18.87 0.95
C ILE A 109 16.43 17.44 1.41
N LYS A 110 17.46 16.79 1.96
CA LYS A 110 17.36 15.42 2.48
C LYS A 110 16.29 15.33 3.57
N ARG A 111 16.25 16.32 4.47
CA ARG A 111 15.20 16.41 5.49
C ARG A 111 13.80 16.52 4.87
N SER A 112 13.59 17.38 3.88
CA SER A 112 12.30 17.50 3.19
C SER A 112 11.89 16.20 2.50
N ILE A 113 12.83 15.51 1.84
CA ILE A 113 12.59 14.21 1.20
C ILE A 113 12.16 13.17 2.22
N ASN A 114 12.92 13.01 3.31
CA ASN A 114 12.63 12.01 4.33
C ASN A 114 11.28 12.23 5.00
N ILE A 115 10.92 13.50 5.28
CA ILE A 115 9.60 13.85 5.83
C ILE A 115 8.49 13.47 4.84
N HIS A 116 8.68 13.75 3.54
CA HIS A 116 7.67 13.44 2.53
C HIS A 116 7.49 11.93 2.36
N ILE A 117 8.58 11.17 2.24
CA ILE A 117 8.53 9.70 2.11
C ILE A 117 7.87 9.07 3.35
N ALA A 118 8.24 9.49 4.56
CA ALA A 118 7.62 8.98 5.78
C ALA A 118 6.10 9.24 5.82
N LYS A 119 5.63 10.39 5.33
CA LYS A 119 4.19 10.67 5.22
C LYS A 119 3.49 9.72 4.25
N LEU A 120 4.11 9.39 3.12
CA LEU A 120 3.56 8.43 2.16
C LEU A 120 3.42 7.04 2.78
N GLU A 121 4.44 6.56 3.49
CA GLU A 121 4.41 5.26 4.17
C GLU A 121 3.34 5.18 5.27
N ILE A 122 3.11 6.27 6.00
CA ILE A 122 2.07 6.34 7.03
C ILE A 122 0.68 6.25 6.38
N ASN A 123 0.45 7.02 5.32
CA ASN A 123 -0.83 7.02 4.61
C ASN A 123 -1.12 5.63 4.03
N GLU A 124 -0.12 4.97 3.45
CA GLU A 124 -0.25 3.62 2.91
C GLU A 124 -0.62 2.59 4.00
N LYS A 125 0.03 2.64 5.17
CA LYS A 125 -0.31 1.77 6.31
C LYS A 125 -1.75 1.96 6.78
N GLN A 126 -2.22 3.22 6.82
CA GLN A 126 -3.60 3.53 7.19
C GLN A 126 -4.61 2.97 6.17
N GLU A 127 -4.34 3.10 4.88
CA GLU A 127 -5.20 2.54 3.83
C GLU A 127 -5.29 1.02 3.91
N VAL A 128 -4.17 0.32 4.16
CA VAL A 128 -4.14 -1.12 4.36
C VAL A 128 -4.96 -1.51 5.59
N GLU A 129 -4.79 -0.83 6.72
CA GLU A 129 -5.55 -1.09 7.95
C GLU A 129 -7.06 -0.90 7.74
N ILE A 130 -7.47 0.15 7.02
CA ILE A 130 -8.87 0.39 6.66
C ILE A 130 -9.39 -0.74 5.79
N MET A 131 -8.65 -1.15 4.76
CA MET A 131 -9.05 -2.27 3.90
C MET A 131 -9.20 -3.57 4.69
N GLU A 132 -8.27 -3.90 5.58
CA GLU A 132 -8.40 -5.08 6.45
C GLU A 132 -9.66 -5.03 7.32
N LYS A 133 -9.97 -3.87 7.92
CA LYS A 133 -11.19 -3.69 8.72
C LYS A 133 -12.44 -3.88 7.87
N VAL A 134 -12.46 -3.35 6.64
CA VAL A 134 -13.59 -3.52 5.70
C VAL A 134 -13.77 -4.98 5.31
N VAL A 135 -12.68 -5.69 4.99
CA VAL A 135 -12.71 -7.12 4.65
C VAL A 135 -13.21 -7.95 5.84
N ARG A 136 -12.67 -7.73 7.04
CA ARG A 136 -13.12 -8.39 8.27
C ARG A 136 -14.62 -8.18 8.53
N LYS A 137 -15.11 -6.94 8.40
CA LYS A 137 -16.54 -6.62 8.60
C LYS A 137 -17.44 -7.30 7.57
N LYS A 138 -17.03 -7.35 6.29
CA LYS A 138 -17.77 -8.06 5.24
C LYS A 138 -17.84 -9.57 5.51
N GLY A 139 -16.72 -10.18 5.92
CA GLY A 139 -16.68 -11.59 6.33
C GLY A 139 -17.61 -11.89 7.52
N LEU A 140 -17.61 -11.03 8.54
CA LEU A 140 -18.50 -11.14 9.70
C LEU A 140 -19.98 -11.07 9.29
N SER A 141 -20.34 -10.15 8.39
CA SER A 141 -21.68 -10.01 7.82
C SER A 141 -22.11 -11.27 7.04
N LEU A 142 -21.20 -11.87 6.27
CA LEU A 142 -21.50 -13.08 5.52
C LEU A 142 -21.76 -14.27 6.46
N ASN A 143 -20.90 -14.45 7.47
CA ASN A 143 -21.08 -15.49 8.48
C ASN A 143 -22.38 -15.31 9.26
N ALA A 144 -22.75 -14.08 9.62
CA ALA A 144 -24.03 -13.78 10.27
C ALA A 144 -25.23 -14.15 9.39
N LYS A 145 -25.19 -13.86 8.08
CA LYS A 145 -26.25 -14.25 7.14
C LYS A 145 -26.39 -15.76 7.00
N ILE A 146 -25.27 -16.50 7.00
CA ILE A 146 -25.26 -17.96 6.96
C ILE A 146 -25.89 -18.53 8.24
N ILE A 147 -25.48 -18.03 9.41
CA ILE A 147 -26.01 -18.48 10.70
C ILE A 147 -27.52 -18.20 10.80
N ILE A 148 -27.98 -17.02 10.39
CA ILE A 148 -29.41 -16.69 10.37
C ILE A 148 -30.18 -17.62 9.43
N ALA A 149 -29.66 -17.89 8.23
CA ALA A 149 -30.30 -18.82 7.30
C ALA A 149 -30.40 -20.24 7.88
N LEU A 150 -29.37 -20.68 8.61
CA LEU A 150 -29.36 -21.98 9.28
C LEU A 150 -30.36 -22.04 10.45
N LEU A 151 -30.46 -20.96 11.24
CA LEU A 151 -31.45 -20.89 12.32
C LEU A 151 -32.88 -20.90 11.79
N VAL A 152 -33.15 -20.15 10.72
CA VAL A 152 -34.48 -20.10 10.08
C VAL A 152 -34.87 -21.49 9.53
N SER A 153 -33.94 -22.21 8.90
CA SER A 153 -34.22 -23.55 8.37
C SER A 153 -34.49 -24.58 9.48
N ILE A 154 -33.79 -24.51 10.61
CA ILE A 154 -34.03 -25.36 11.78
C ILE A 154 -35.42 -25.10 12.36
N VAL A 155 -35.82 -23.84 12.53
CA VAL A 155 -37.15 -23.48 13.06
C VAL A 155 -38.27 -23.99 12.14
N LEU A 156 -38.12 -23.83 10.83
CA LEU A 156 -39.10 -24.34 9.86
C LEU A 156 -39.23 -25.87 9.92
N ALA A 157 -38.11 -26.60 10.04
CA ALA A 157 -38.12 -28.06 10.15
C ALA A 157 -38.83 -28.54 11.43
N LEU A 158 -38.59 -27.87 12.57
CA LEU A 158 -39.25 -28.17 13.83
C LEU A 158 -40.75 -27.91 13.79
N SER A 159 -41.18 -26.78 13.19
CA SER A 159 -42.61 -26.48 13.01
C SER A 159 -43.33 -27.51 12.14
N LEU A 160 -42.68 -27.99 11.07
CA LEU A 160 -43.23 -29.06 10.23
C LEU A 160 -43.37 -30.37 11.02
N LEU A 161 -42.34 -30.76 11.77
CA LEU A 161 -42.37 -31.94 12.64
C LEU A 161 -43.52 -31.89 13.65
N LEU A 162 -43.69 -30.77 14.35
CA LEU A 162 -44.78 -30.57 15.31
C LEU A 162 -46.16 -30.69 14.63
N SER A 163 -46.33 -30.06 13.46
CA SER A 163 -47.59 -30.16 12.72
C SER A 163 -47.92 -31.59 12.30
N MET A 164 -46.92 -32.41 11.95
CA MET A 164 -47.12 -33.81 11.60
C MET A 164 -47.52 -34.66 12.81
N VAL A 165 -46.94 -34.38 13.99
CA VAL A 165 -47.32 -35.05 15.25
C VAL A 165 -48.78 -34.75 15.60
N ASP A 166 -49.22 -33.49 15.49
CA ASP A 166 -50.61 -33.09 15.75
C ASP A 166 -51.60 -33.75 14.78
N ILE A 167 -51.25 -33.82 13.49
CA ILE A 167 -52.07 -34.50 12.47
C ILE A 167 -52.18 -36.00 12.77
N SER A 168 -51.07 -36.63 13.17
CA SER A 168 -51.03 -38.05 13.54
C SER A 168 -51.82 -38.38 14.80
N GLN A 169 -51.93 -37.46 15.77
CA GLN A 169 -52.73 -37.71 16.98
C GLN A 169 -54.23 -37.55 16.71
N ASN A 170 -54.61 -36.65 15.80
CA ASN A 170 -56.01 -36.38 15.46
C ASN A 170 -56.62 -37.40 14.48
N MET A 171 -55.80 -38.02 13.61
CA MET A 171 -56.25 -39.13 12.77
C MET A 171 -55.75 -40.44 13.38
N LYS A 172 -56.63 -41.37 13.77
CA LYS A 172 -56.28 -42.73 14.24
C LYS A 172 -55.63 -43.57 13.11
N ILE A 173 -54.42 -43.18 12.69
CA ILE A 173 -53.64 -43.83 11.64
C ILE A 173 -52.68 -44.80 12.31
N ASP A 174 -52.58 -46.01 11.75
CA ASP A 174 -51.72 -47.08 12.27
C ASP A 174 -50.24 -46.67 12.28
N ASN A 175 -49.54 -46.94 13.39
CA ASN A 175 -48.25 -46.34 13.74
C ASN A 175 -47.15 -46.55 12.67
N LYS A 176 -47.19 -47.68 11.95
CA LYS A 176 -46.23 -48.01 10.89
C LYS A 176 -46.33 -47.10 9.67
N ASN A 177 -47.53 -46.65 9.31
CA ASN A 177 -47.72 -45.76 8.15
C ASN A 177 -47.31 -44.32 8.49
N VAL A 178 -47.50 -43.91 9.75
CA VAL A 178 -47.05 -42.61 10.26
C VAL A 178 -45.52 -42.53 10.29
N GLU A 179 -44.83 -43.55 10.79
CA GLU A 179 -43.36 -43.61 10.79
C GLU A 179 -42.78 -43.56 9.37
N PHE A 180 -43.41 -44.24 8.41
CA PHE A 180 -42.96 -44.24 7.01
C PHE A 180 -43.13 -42.87 6.36
N ILE A 181 -44.25 -42.18 6.60
CA ILE A 181 -44.49 -40.83 6.10
C ILE A 181 -43.52 -39.83 6.73
N LEU A 182 -43.26 -39.93 8.04
CA LEU A 182 -42.26 -39.11 8.72
C LEU A 182 -40.86 -39.32 8.14
N PHE A 183 -40.48 -40.56 7.83
CA PHE A 183 -39.18 -40.88 7.23
C PHE A 183 -39.01 -40.28 5.83
N ILE A 184 -40.01 -40.43 4.96
CA ILE A 184 -40.00 -39.87 3.59
C ILE A 184 -39.96 -38.33 3.64
N THR A 185 -40.83 -37.74 4.47
CA THR A 185 -40.95 -36.28 4.57
C THR A 185 -39.68 -35.67 5.14
N GLY A 186 -39.11 -36.27 6.20
CA GLY A 186 -37.82 -35.89 6.78
C GLY A 186 -36.68 -35.96 5.76
N GLY A 187 -36.58 -37.04 4.99
CA GLY A 187 -35.56 -37.21 3.96
C GLY A 187 -35.64 -36.18 2.82
N ILE A 188 -36.86 -35.82 2.39
CA ILE A 188 -37.09 -34.79 1.38
C ILE A 188 -36.69 -33.41 1.92
N THR A 189 -37.09 -33.07 3.15
CA THR A 189 -36.70 -31.78 3.77
C THR A 189 -35.19 -31.64 3.94
N LEU A 190 -34.50 -32.71 4.33
CA LEU A 190 -33.04 -32.72 4.48
C LEU A 190 -32.33 -32.55 3.13
N SER A 191 -32.82 -33.24 2.09
CA SER A 191 -32.28 -33.12 0.73
C SER A 191 -32.46 -31.72 0.15
N PHE A 192 -33.61 -31.08 0.40
CA PHE A 192 -33.87 -29.71 -0.04
C PHE A 192 -32.99 -28.70 0.69
N LEU A 193 -32.76 -28.90 2.00
CA LEU A 193 -31.80 -28.12 2.78
C LEU A 193 -30.39 -28.23 2.19
N ILE A 194 -29.90 -29.45 1.97
CA ILE A 194 -28.56 -29.68 1.41
C ILE A 194 -28.43 -29.01 0.03
N TYR A 195 -29.44 -29.14 -0.83
CA TYR A 195 -29.44 -28.52 -2.16
C TYR A 195 -29.43 -26.98 -2.09
N PHE A 196 -30.29 -26.40 -1.26
CA PHE A 196 -30.39 -24.94 -1.09
C PHE A 196 -29.10 -24.33 -0.52
N PHE A 197 -28.47 -24.99 0.46
CA PHE A 197 -27.18 -24.57 1.00
C PHE A 197 -26.02 -24.77 0.02
N ARG A 198 -26.02 -25.84 -0.78
CA ARG A 198 -24.99 -26.08 -1.81
C ARG A 198 -24.98 -25.00 -2.89
N GLY A 199 -26.16 -24.53 -3.32
CA GLY A 199 -26.28 -23.43 -4.30
C GLY A 199 -25.79 -22.07 -3.76
N ARG A 200 -25.96 -21.81 -2.47
CA ARG A 200 -25.52 -20.57 -1.80
C ARG A 200 -24.02 -20.55 -1.48
N ILE A 201 -23.41 -21.70 -1.22
CA ILE A 201 -21.96 -21.83 -0.95
C ILE A 201 -21.15 -21.71 -2.25
N ASN A 202 -21.65 -22.19 -3.39
CA ASN A 202 -20.93 -22.10 -4.67
C ASN A 202 -21.04 -20.74 -5.37
N SER A 203 -21.94 -19.85 -4.97
CA SER A 203 -22.05 -18.50 -5.57
C SER A 203 -21.14 -17.46 -4.89
N THR A 204 -20.41 -17.82 -3.84
CA THR A 204 -19.46 -16.92 -3.21
C THR A 204 -18.15 -16.98 -3.96
N ASN A 205 -17.97 -16.04 -4.89
CA ASN A 205 -16.70 -15.80 -5.56
C ASN A 205 -15.67 -15.25 -4.56
N ILE A 206 -15.14 -16.14 -3.72
CA ILE A 206 -13.98 -15.89 -2.85
C ILE A 206 -12.73 -15.67 -3.70
N ASP A 207 -12.73 -16.23 -4.92
CA ASP A 207 -11.63 -16.14 -5.86
C ASP A 207 -11.44 -14.72 -6.41
N ASP A 208 -12.51 -13.96 -6.69
CA ASP A 208 -12.40 -12.54 -7.11
C ASP A 208 -11.73 -11.65 -6.06
N ILE A 209 -12.03 -11.88 -4.77
CA ILE A 209 -11.43 -11.10 -3.68
C ILE A 209 -9.98 -11.52 -3.46
N SER A 210 -9.66 -12.82 -3.55
CA SER A 210 -8.29 -13.31 -3.39
C SER A 210 -7.38 -12.87 -4.56
N THR A 211 -7.92 -12.80 -5.77
CA THR A 211 -7.18 -12.44 -6.98
C THR A 211 -6.89 -10.94 -6.99
N PHE A 212 -7.88 -10.09 -6.67
CA PHE A 212 -7.67 -8.64 -6.50
C PHE A 212 -6.66 -8.31 -5.40
N THR A 213 -6.67 -9.07 -4.30
CA THR A 213 -5.72 -8.89 -3.18
C THR A 213 -4.30 -9.32 -3.57
N LYS A 214 -4.15 -10.43 -4.32
CA LYS A 214 -2.85 -10.91 -4.81
C LYS A 214 -2.23 -9.98 -5.85
N GLU A 215 -3.04 -9.45 -6.77
CA GLU A 215 -2.56 -8.53 -7.83
C GLU A 215 -2.02 -7.23 -7.22
N LYS A 216 -2.73 -6.68 -6.22
CA LYS A 216 -2.31 -5.45 -5.54
C LYS A 216 -1.07 -5.68 -4.65
N ILE A 217 -0.98 -6.81 -3.94
CA ILE A 217 0.22 -7.18 -3.15
C ILE A 217 1.44 -7.44 -4.05
N TYR A 218 1.25 -8.00 -5.25
CA TYR A 218 2.35 -8.22 -6.20
C TYR A 218 2.92 -6.90 -6.73
N ILE A 219 2.06 -5.91 -7.00
CA ILE A 219 2.49 -4.55 -7.36
C ILE A 219 3.27 -3.89 -6.19
N LEU A 220 2.85 -4.14 -4.94
CA LEU A 220 3.48 -3.61 -3.72
C LEU A 220 4.86 -4.19 -3.37
N LYS A 221 5.25 -5.35 -3.91
CA LYS A 221 6.58 -5.95 -3.67
C LYS A 221 7.65 -5.57 -4.69
N LYS A 222 7.28 -4.86 -5.75
CA LYS A 222 8.16 -4.55 -6.89
C LYS A 222 8.43 -3.05 -7.08
N ALA A 223 7.83 -2.21 -6.24
CA ALA A 223 8.10 -0.77 -6.14
C ALA A 223 9.10 -0.53 -5.00
#